data_AF-A0A2T0LWU6-F1
#
_entry.id   AF-A0A2T0LWU6-F1
#
_cell.length_a   1.000
_cell.length_b   1.000
_cell.length_c   1.000
_cell.angle_alpha   90.00
_cell.angle_beta   90.00
_cell.angle_gamma   90.00
#
_symmetry.space_group_name_H-M   'P 1'
#
loop_
_entity.id
_entity.type
_entity.pdbx_description
1 polymer ?
#
loop_
_entity_poly.entity_id
_entity_poly.type
_entity_poly.pdbx_seq_one_letter_code
_entity_poly.pdbx_strand_id
1 'polypeptide(L)'
;MTGSPAQYLEAAVQSVLTAADPAVDATVGHAALLVASAGAAADADHLVRRWLAATERPVSALVPDAVTARAWAMLSAARPGGAPGWAAELPPLDLDAEESAHHRHLGRAEPPLPPGLLGDSLPAQVVTGLAEHTERPRRDPLRALAAEAESAARDGDEEAASAALHRWAELAWRRPRPDVATLAACRHVAPLLVAGALPAPRGWPRDCADALIAALHTRYRPAPAQRDWPGLLAEVLRLRGEEGPLPAPATPGALADAEHRLGRPLPADYREFLLTCDGFPADVVFPRLLGAADLVPTGPRVRISEPEGVELDPATGRVFEHDPLFGTTVHSGIRALVEEHLRLLEAAGPPSGRE
;
A
#
# COMPACT_ATOMS: atom_id res chain seq x y z
N MET A 1 -20.11 1.54 17.54
CA MET A 1 -18.94 2.28 17.02
C MET A 1 -19.18 2.51 15.54
N THR A 2 -19.52 3.73 15.14
CA THR A 2 -19.67 4.10 13.73
C THR A 2 -18.29 4.18 13.10
N GLY A 3 -18.07 3.46 11.99
CA GLY A 3 -16.85 3.60 11.20
C GLY A 3 -16.67 5.05 10.74
N SER A 4 -15.44 5.55 10.75
CA SER A 4 -15.04 6.72 9.98
C SER A 4 -14.04 6.29 8.90
N PRO A 5 -13.86 7.07 7.83
CA PRO A 5 -12.83 6.80 6.81
C PRO A 5 -11.42 6.62 7.40
N ALA A 6 -11.11 7.33 8.49
CA ALA A 6 -9.85 7.17 9.22
C ALA A 6 -9.77 5.83 9.98
N GLN A 7 -10.87 5.40 10.61
CA GLN A 7 -10.92 4.09 11.30
C GLN A 7 -10.83 2.93 10.32
N TYR A 8 -11.43 3.05 9.13
CA TYR A 8 -11.25 2.06 8.07
C TYR A 8 -9.76 1.96 7.68
N LEU A 9 -9.11 3.10 7.46
CA LEU A 9 -7.70 3.13 7.04
C LEU A 9 -6.80 2.50 8.10
N GLU A 10 -6.98 2.88 9.36
CA GLU A 10 -6.25 2.29 10.49
C GLU A 10 -6.43 0.77 10.57
N ALA A 11 -7.67 0.28 10.45
CA ALA A 11 -7.96 -1.15 10.46
C ALA A 11 -7.35 -1.89 9.26
N ALA A 12 -7.38 -1.27 8.08
CA ALA A 12 -6.79 -1.84 6.86
C ALA A 12 -5.26 -1.92 6.96
N VAL A 13 -4.60 -0.86 7.42
CA VAL A 13 -3.14 -0.85 7.67
C VAL A 13 -2.76 -1.90 8.71
N GLN A 14 -3.48 -1.97 9.83
CA GLN A 14 -3.25 -2.97 10.85
C GLN A 14 -3.40 -4.40 10.31
N SER A 15 -4.44 -4.64 9.50
CA SER A 15 -4.66 -5.94 8.83
C SER A 15 -3.49 -6.29 7.91
N VAL A 16 -3.05 -5.36 7.06
CA VAL A 16 -1.89 -5.58 6.17
C VAL A 16 -0.64 -5.92 6.98
N LEU A 17 -0.36 -5.21 8.06
CA LEU A 17 0.85 -5.44 8.86
C LEU A 17 0.82 -6.77 9.62
N THR A 18 -0.33 -7.19 10.14
CA THR A 18 -0.39 -8.25 11.18
C THR A 18 -1.16 -9.50 10.82
N ALA A 19 -2.05 -9.46 9.82
CA ALA A 19 -2.92 -10.60 9.51
C ALA A 19 -2.17 -11.73 8.77
N ALA A 20 -2.82 -12.86 8.54
CA ALA A 20 -2.29 -13.89 7.64
C ALA A 20 -2.39 -13.45 6.17
N ASP A 21 -1.53 -14.00 5.32
CA ASP A 21 -1.39 -13.62 3.91
C ASP A 21 -2.71 -13.58 3.10
N PRO A 22 -3.66 -14.55 3.24
CA PRO A 22 -4.96 -14.46 2.56
C PRO A 22 -5.83 -13.29 3.03
N ALA A 23 -5.72 -12.91 4.31
CA ALA A 23 -6.44 -11.77 4.86
C ALA A 23 -5.82 -10.44 4.41
N VAL A 24 -4.50 -10.41 4.19
CA VAL A 24 -3.82 -9.27 3.53
C VAL A 24 -4.36 -9.10 2.12
N ASP A 25 -4.49 -10.18 1.34
CA ASP A 25 -5.00 -10.13 -0.04
C ASP A 25 -6.43 -9.63 -0.11
N ALA A 26 -7.30 -10.19 0.74
CA ALA A 26 -8.67 -9.75 0.86
C ALA A 26 -8.76 -8.27 1.30
N THR A 27 -7.82 -7.77 2.10
CA THR A 27 -7.79 -6.36 2.53
C THR A 27 -7.35 -5.45 1.40
N VAL A 28 -6.25 -5.79 0.71
CA VAL A 28 -5.71 -5.02 -0.41
C VAL A 28 -6.68 -5.00 -1.58
N GLY A 29 -7.24 -6.16 -1.96
CA GLY A 29 -8.21 -6.26 -3.06
C GLY A 29 -9.47 -5.43 -2.79
N HIS A 30 -9.96 -5.46 -1.54
CA HIS A 30 -11.09 -4.65 -1.13
C HIS A 30 -10.79 -3.15 -1.16
N ALA A 31 -9.64 -2.73 -0.62
CA ALA A 31 -9.23 -1.32 -0.62
C ALA A 31 -9.00 -0.80 -2.04
N ALA A 32 -8.33 -1.55 -2.89
CA ALA A 32 -8.12 -1.20 -4.30
C ALA A 32 -9.46 -1.02 -5.02
N LEU A 33 -10.44 -1.91 -4.78
CA LEU A 33 -11.76 -1.81 -5.38
C LEU A 33 -12.53 -0.57 -4.88
N LEU A 34 -12.43 -0.25 -3.58
CA LEU A 34 -13.03 0.95 -2.99
C LEU A 34 -12.41 2.24 -3.54
N VAL A 35 -11.08 2.30 -3.63
CA VAL A 35 -10.33 3.42 -4.21
C VAL A 35 -10.70 3.61 -5.69
N ALA A 36 -10.76 2.53 -6.46
CA ALA A 36 -11.19 2.58 -7.86
C ALA A 36 -12.64 3.07 -8.02
N SER A 37 -13.54 2.62 -7.13
CA SER A 37 -14.96 3.01 -7.16
C SER A 37 -15.18 4.48 -6.75
N ALA A 38 -14.22 5.09 -6.05
CA ALA A 38 -14.20 6.51 -5.71
C ALA A 38 -13.56 7.39 -6.81
N GLY A 39 -13.38 6.86 -8.03
CA GLY A 39 -12.82 7.58 -9.17
C GLY A 39 -11.29 7.67 -9.20
N ALA A 40 -10.59 7.03 -8.26
CA ALA A 40 -9.13 7.05 -8.16
C ALA A 40 -8.51 5.78 -8.78
N ALA A 41 -8.87 5.48 -10.03
CA ALA A 41 -8.45 4.25 -10.71
C ALA A 41 -6.92 4.10 -10.79
N ALA A 42 -6.19 5.21 -11.02
CA ALA A 42 -4.73 5.20 -11.08
C ALA A 42 -4.07 4.83 -9.74
N ASP A 43 -4.59 5.34 -8.62
CA ASP A 43 -4.11 5.01 -7.27
C ASP A 43 -4.41 3.55 -6.91
N ALA A 44 -5.60 3.06 -7.29
CA ALA A 44 -5.94 1.63 -7.14
C ALA A 44 -5.00 0.72 -7.95
N ASP A 45 -4.71 1.08 -9.21
CA ASP A 45 -3.78 0.34 -10.07
C ASP A 45 -2.34 0.40 -9.55
N HIS A 46 -1.96 1.51 -8.91
CA HIS A 46 -0.65 1.63 -8.25
C HIS A 46 -0.57 0.68 -7.04
N LEU A 47 -1.59 0.67 -6.17
CA LEU A 47 -1.67 -0.25 -5.03
C LEU A 47 -1.59 -1.72 -5.46
N VAL A 48 -2.36 -2.14 -6.48
CA VAL A 48 -2.32 -3.54 -6.99
C VAL A 48 -0.94 -3.90 -7.52
N ARG A 49 -0.30 -3.01 -8.30
CA ARG A 49 1.05 -3.25 -8.83
C ARG A 49 2.09 -3.36 -7.71
N ARG A 50 2.01 -2.55 -6.66
CA ARG A 50 2.92 -2.66 -5.50
C ARG A 50 2.67 -3.95 -4.72
N TRP A 51 1.43 -4.39 -4.57
CA TRP A 51 1.12 -5.69 -3.97
C TRP A 51 1.66 -6.87 -4.79
N LEU A 52 1.50 -6.84 -6.13
CA LEU A 52 2.07 -7.84 -7.02
C LEU A 52 3.60 -7.89 -6.88
N ALA A 53 4.27 -6.75 -6.92
CA ALA A 53 5.71 -6.66 -6.78
C ALA A 53 6.22 -7.12 -5.39
N ALA A 54 5.47 -6.82 -4.32
CA ALA A 54 5.87 -7.16 -2.96
C ALA A 54 5.62 -8.63 -2.60
N THR A 55 4.66 -9.30 -3.27
CA THR A 55 4.19 -10.61 -2.84
C THR A 55 4.33 -11.69 -3.90
N GLU A 56 4.52 -11.33 -5.17
CA GLU A 56 4.64 -12.23 -6.33
C GLU A 56 3.48 -13.23 -6.50
N ARG A 57 2.36 -12.98 -5.82
CA ARG A 57 1.17 -13.84 -5.84
C ARG A 57 0.27 -13.49 -7.04
N PRO A 58 -0.50 -14.46 -7.55
CA PRO A 58 -1.39 -14.22 -8.70
C PRO A 58 -2.49 -13.24 -8.34
N VAL A 59 -2.88 -12.39 -9.29
CA VAL A 59 -3.91 -11.36 -9.04
C VAL A 59 -5.28 -11.92 -8.66
N SER A 60 -5.56 -13.18 -8.99
CA SER A 60 -6.76 -13.90 -8.55
C SER A 60 -6.89 -13.96 -7.03
N ALA A 61 -5.81 -13.82 -6.27
CA ALA A 61 -5.86 -13.75 -4.80
C ALA A 61 -6.56 -12.48 -4.28
N LEU A 62 -6.55 -11.40 -5.05
CA LEU A 62 -7.28 -10.16 -4.73
C LEU A 62 -8.79 -10.26 -5.02
N VAL A 63 -9.22 -11.37 -5.62
CA VAL A 63 -10.58 -11.60 -6.11
C VAL A 63 -11.15 -12.86 -5.43
N PRO A 64 -11.53 -12.78 -4.15
CA PRO A 64 -11.87 -13.96 -3.35
C PRO A 64 -13.20 -14.61 -3.72
N ASP A 65 -14.07 -13.90 -4.45
CA ASP A 65 -15.41 -14.36 -4.80
C ASP A 65 -15.88 -13.82 -6.16
N ALA A 66 -16.98 -14.40 -6.66
CA ALA A 66 -17.55 -14.06 -7.96
C ALA A 66 -18.12 -12.62 -8.03
N VAL A 67 -18.54 -12.02 -6.91
CA VAL A 67 -19.05 -10.64 -6.91
C VAL A 67 -17.90 -9.67 -7.08
N THR A 68 -16.78 -9.91 -6.40
CA THR A 68 -15.55 -9.13 -6.55
C THR A 68 -14.96 -9.27 -7.94
N ALA A 69 -15.00 -10.48 -8.53
CA ALA A 69 -14.57 -10.70 -9.92
C ALA A 69 -15.39 -9.87 -10.91
N ARG A 70 -16.71 -9.91 -10.73
CA ARG A 70 -17.65 -9.12 -11.53
C ARG A 70 -17.42 -7.62 -11.37
N ALA A 71 -17.21 -7.13 -10.16
CA ALA A 71 -16.95 -5.73 -9.89
C ALA A 71 -15.73 -5.21 -10.65
N TRP A 72 -14.61 -5.95 -10.62
CA TRP A 72 -13.43 -5.59 -11.40
C TRP A 72 -13.66 -5.63 -12.91
N ALA A 73 -14.43 -6.60 -13.41
CA ALA A 73 -14.77 -6.69 -14.82
C ALA A 73 -15.62 -5.50 -15.28
N MET A 74 -16.64 -5.10 -14.50
CA MET A 74 -17.50 -3.95 -14.81
C MET A 74 -16.72 -2.63 -14.80
N LEU A 75 -15.90 -2.40 -13.75
CA LEU A 75 -15.07 -1.20 -13.69
C LEU A 75 -14.04 -1.15 -14.83
N SER A 76 -13.40 -2.27 -15.16
CA SER A 76 -12.41 -2.32 -16.24
C SER A 76 -13.04 -2.06 -17.61
N ALA A 77 -14.24 -2.58 -17.86
CA ALA A 77 -14.99 -2.33 -19.08
C ALA A 77 -15.44 -0.86 -19.20
N ALA A 78 -15.70 -0.18 -18.08
CA ALA A 78 -16.12 1.22 -18.03
C ALA A 78 -14.96 2.23 -18.14
N ARG A 79 -13.70 1.81 -18.00
CA ARG A 79 -12.54 2.71 -17.99
C ARG A 79 -12.18 3.24 -19.38
N PRO A 80 -11.93 4.56 -19.54
CA PRO A 80 -11.36 5.10 -20.76
C PRO A 80 -9.88 4.68 -20.86
N GLY A 81 -9.59 3.70 -21.71
CA GLY A 81 -8.27 3.06 -21.82
C GLY A 81 -8.30 1.54 -21.60
N GLY A 82 -9.44 1.00 -21.20
CA GLY A 82 -9.64 -0.43 -21.00
C GLY A 82 -9.07 -0.97 -19.69
N ALA A 83 -8.95 -2.30 -19.63
CA ALA A 83 -8.45 -2.99 -18.45
C ALA A 83 -6.96 -2.69 -18.21
N PRO A 84 -6.54 -2.43 -16.95
CA PRO A 84 -5.14 -2.24 -16.64
C PRO A 84 -4.35 -3.53 -16.89
N GLY A 85 -3.05 -3.42 -17.20
CA GLY A 85 -2.23 -4.58 -17.60
C GLY A 85 -2.21 -5.73 -16.59
N TRP A 86 -2.33 -5.43 -15.28
CA TRP A 86 -2.40 -6.45 -14.24
C TRP A 86 -3.69 -7.31 -14.32
N ALA A 87 -4.78 -6.76 -14.88
CA ALA A 87 -6.06 -7.46 -14.96
C ALA A 87 -6.10 -8.51 -16.08
N ALA A 88 -5.09 -8.55 -16.96
CA ALA A 88 -4.99 -9.55 -18.03
C ALA A 88 -4.88 -10.99 -17.51
N GLU A 89 -4.46 -11.18 -16.26
CA GLU A 89 -4.40 -12.48 -15.58
C GLU A 89 -5.77 -12.94 -15.03
N LEU A 90 -6.77 -12.06 -14.96
CA LEU A 90 -8.11 -12.44 -14.53
C LEU A 90 -8.84 -13.16 -15.67
N PRO A 91 -9.60 -14.23 -15.38
CA PRO A 91 -10.41 -14.89 -16.40
C PRO A 91 -11.39 -13.90 -17.05
N PRO A 92 -11.51 -13.88 -18.39
CA PRO A 92 -12.48 -13.05 -19.05
C PRO A 92 -13.90 -13.49 -18.63
N LEU A 93 -14.74 -12.52 -18.29
CA LEU A 93 -16.14 -12.75 -17.93
C LEU A 93 -17.07 -12.29 -19.05
N ASP A 94 -18.14 -13.04 -19.27
CA ASP A 94 -19.26 -12.60 -20.10
C ASP A 94 -20.07 -11.54 -19.32
N LEU A 95 -19.89 -10.27 -19.69
CA LEU A 95 -20.48 -9.16 -18.96
C LEU A 95 -22.02 -9.19 -18.97
N ASP A 96 -22.66 -9.69 -20.02
CA ASP A 96 -24.12 -9.76 -20.11
C ASP A 96 -24.67 -10.86 -19.18
N ALA A 97 -24.00 -12.01 -19.17
CA ALA A 97 -24.32 -13.10 -18.24
C ALA A 97 -24.09 -12.68 -16.78
N GLU A 98 -22.99 -11.96 -16.52
CA GLU A 98 -22.65 -11.49 -15.19
C GLU A 98 -23.60 -10.38 -14.70
N GLU A 99 -24.01 -9.45 -15.55
CA GLU A 99 -25.05 -8.46 -15.23
C GLU A 99 -26.35 -9.16 -14.81
N SER A 100 -26.79 -10.16 -15.60
CA SER A 100 -27.98 -10.94 -15.31
C SER A 100 -27.86 -11.73 -13.99
N ALA A 101 -26.67 -12.27 -13.68
CA ALA A 101 -26.39 -12.91 -12.40
C ALA A 101 -26.43 -11.92 -11.25
N HIS A 102 -25.92 -10.70 -11.46
CA HIS A 102 -25.89 -9.65 -10.45
C HIS A 102 -27.27 -9.10 -10.13
N HIS A 103 -28.16 -8.90 -11.11
CA HIS A 103 -29.54 -8.49 -10.85
C HIS A 103 -30.29 -9.49 -9.97
N ARG A 104 -30.06 -10.79 -10.19
CA ARG A 104 -30.60 -11.84 -9.31
C ARG A 104 -30.03 -11.74 -7.89
N HIS A 105 -28.74 -11.42 -7.76
CA HIS A 105 -28.10 -11.19 -6.47
C HIS A 105 -28.69 -9.98 -5.74
N LEU A 106 -28.86 -8.84 -6.42
CA LEU A 106 -29.47 -7.62 -5.87
C LEU A 106 -30.91 -7.85 -5.38
N GLY A 107 -31.69 -8.66 -6.12
CA GLY A 107 -33.07 -8.99 -5.77
C GLY A 107 -33.23 -9.97 -4.59
N ARG A 108 -32.15 -10.66 -4.20
CA ARG A 108 -32.19 -11.72 -3.18
C ARG A 108 -32.43 -11.15 -1.78
N ALA A 109 -33.49 -11.63 -1.15
CA ALA A 109 -33.76 -11.46 0.27
C ALA A 109 -32.64 -12.06 1.13
N GLU A 110 -32.22 -11.38 2.19
CA GLU A 110 -31.37 -12.01 3.20
C GLU A 110 -32.21 -12.94 4.07
N PRO A 111 -31.70 -14.15 4.36
CA PRO A 111 -32.31 -15.00 5.37
C PRO A 111 -32.33 -14.24 6.71
N PRO A 112 -33.44 -14.27 7.48
CA PRO A 112 -33.52 -13.58 8.76
C PRO A 112 -32.52 -14.11 9.80
N LEU A 113 -31.97 -15.32 9.59
CA LEU A 113 -30.98 -15.95 10.47
C LEU A 113 -29.74 -16.39 9.69
N PRO A 114 -28.51 -16.17 10.21
CA PRO A 114 -27.30 -16.71 9.63
C PRO A 114 -27.34 -18.25 9.58
N PRO A 115 -26.79 -18.88 8.52
CA PRO A 115 -26.68 -20.33 8.47
C PRO A 115 -25.85 -20.84 9.66
N GLY A 116 -26.38 -21.81 10.40
CA GLY A 116 -25.71 -22.44 11.55
C GLY A 116 -25.91 -21.75 12.91
N LEU A 117 -26.62 -20.63 13.01
CA LEU A 117 -26.82 -19.91 14.29
C LEU A 117 -27.52 -20.76 15.37
N LEU A 118 -28.44 -21.63 14.97
CA LEU A 118 -29.25 -22.46 15.87
C LEU A 118 -28.86 -23.96 15.81
N GLY A 119 -27.85 -24.33 15.01
CA GLY A 119 -27.48 -25.72 14.72
C GLY A 119 -28.56 -26.52 13.96
N ASP A 120 -28.34 -27.82 13.76
CA ASP A 120 -29.20 -28.68 12.93
C ASP A 120 -30.38 -29.33 13.70
N SER A 121 -30.62 -28.90 14.94
CA SER A 121 -31.63 -29.52 15.80
C SER A 121 -33.06 -29.30 15.26
N LEU A 122 -33.95 -30.27 15.47
CA LEU A 122 -35.37 -30.17 15.11
C LEU A 122 -36.05 -28.89 15.67
N PRO A 123 -35.79 -28.47 16.92
CA PRO A 123 -36.27 -27.18 17.43
C PRO A 123 -35.70 -25.97 16.69
N ALA A 124 -34.43 -26.01 16.28
CA ALA A 124 -33.80 -24.95 15.50
C ALA A 124 -34.45 -24.79 14.12
N GLN A 125 -34.74 -25.90 13.44
CA GLN A 125 -35.43 -25.90 12.14
C GLN A 125 -36.85 -25.32 12.25
N VAL A 126 -37.57 -25.60 13.34
CA VAL A 126 -38.89 -25.02 13.61
C VAL A 126 -38.80 -23.52 13.88
N VAL A 127 -37.81 -23.06 14.66
CA VAL A 127 -37.60 -21.62 14.92
C VAL A 127 -37.18 -20.87 13.66
N THR A 128 -36.29 -21.45 12.84
CA THR A 128 -35.91 -20.87 11.54
C THR A 128 -37.10 -20.80 10.59
N GLY A 129 -37.88 -21.88 10.49
CA GLY A 129 -39.09 -21.90 9.66
C GLY A 129 -40.17 -20.92 10.11
N LEU A 130 -40.31 -20.69 11.42
CA LEU A 130 -41.24 -19.69 11.98
C LEU A 130 -40.73 -18.26 11.69
N ALA A 131 -39.44 -18.00 11.90
CA ALA A 131 -38.81 -16.70 11.63
C ALA A 131 -38.94 -16.30 10.15
N GLU A 132 -38.73 -17.25 9.23
CA GLU A 132 -38.94 -17.08 7.78
C GLU A 132 -40.40 -16.75 7.40
N HIS A 133 -41.38 -17.19 8.19
CA HIS A 133 -42.80 -16.93 7.95
C HIS A 133 -43.32 -15.65 8.63
N THR A 134 -42.70 -15.22 9.74
CA THR A 134 -43.16 -14.04 10.50
C THR A 134 -42.40 -12.77 10.19
N GLU A 135 -41.13 -12.87 9.81
CA GLU A 135 -40.32 -11.70 9.48
C GLU A 135 -40.30 -11.47 7.98
N ARG A 136 -40.74 -10.28 7.54
CA ARG A 136 -40.50 -9.87 6.14
C ARG A 136 -38.99 -9.85 5.93
N PRO A 137 -38.45 -10.54 4.91
CA PRO A 137 -37.02 -10.51 4.64
C PRO A 137 -36.56 -9.06 4.46
N ARG A 138 -35.69 -8.60 5.36
CA ARG A 138 -35.10 -7.26 5.27
C ARG A 138 -33.97 -7.34 4.25
N ARG A 139 -34.08 -6.60 3.16
CA ARG A 139 -32.95 -6.40 2.23
C ARG A 139 -31.90 -5.55 2.94
N ASP A 140 -30.62 -5.90 2.78
CA ASP A 140 -29.52 -5.02 3.19
C ASP A 140 -29.74 -3.64 2.55
N PRO A 141 -29.84 -2.55 3.33
CA PRO A 141 -30.04 -1.21 2.78
C PRO A 141 -28.96 -0.78 1.77
N LEU A 142 -27.71 -1.24 1.90
CA LEU A 142 -26.67 -0.95 0.89
C LEU A 142 -26.95 -1.66 -0.43
N ARG A 143 -27.44 -2.91 -0.39
CA ARG A 143 -27.84 -3.66 -1.59
C ARG A 143 -29.06 -3.02 -2.25
N ALA A 144 -30.01 -2.53 -1.47
CA ALA A 144 -31.18 -1.82 -1.98
C ALA A 144 -30.79 -0.51 -2.69
N LEU A 145 -29.87 0.27 -2.11
CA LEU A 145 -29.36 1.50 -2.73
C LEU A 145 -28.52 1.21 -3.99
N ALA A 146 -27.74 0.13 -4.02
CA ALA A 146 -27.03 -0.30 -5.22
C ALA A 146 -28.00 -0.67 -6.36
N ALA A 147 -29.11 -1.35 -6.03
CA ALA A 147 -30.16 -1.67 -7.00
C ALA A 147 -30.92 -0.42 -7.50
N GLU A 148 -31.16 0.55 -6.61
CA GLU A 148 -31.75 1.84 -6.99
C GLU A 148 -30.84 2.61 -7.96
N ALA A 149 -29.55 2.73 -7.62
CA ALA A 149 -28.56 3.39 -8.47
C ALA A 149 -28.44 2.73 -9.85
N GLU A 150 -28.44 1.39 -9.90
CA GLU A 150 -28.39 0.62 -11.14
C GLU A 150 -29.65 0.78 -12.00
N SER A 151 -30.84 0.84 -11.40
CA SER A 151 -32.07 1.13 -12.14
C SER A 151 -32.04 2.53 -12.73
N ALA A 152 -31.72 3.54 -11.93
CA ALA A 152 -31.68 4.94 -12.37
C ALA A 152 -30.64 5.16 -13.47
N ALA A 153 -29.43 4.59 -13.31
CA ALA A 153 -28.37 4.70 -14.32
C ALA A 153 -28.76 4.01 -15.64
N ARG A 154 -29.46 2.87 -15.59
CA ARG A 154 -29.98 2.19 -16.78
C ARG A 154 -31.04 3.03 -17.50
N ASP A 155 -31.91 3.69 -16.74
CA ASP A 155 -32.98 4.53 -17.28
C ASP A 155 -32.45 5.89 -17.80
N GLY A 156 -31.15 6.18 -17.62
CA GLY A 156 -30.51 7.43 -18.02
C GLY A 156 -30.76 8.58 -17.04
N ASP A 157 -31.28 8.30 -15.84
CA ASP A 157 -31.49 9.28 -14.78
C ASP A 157 -30.22 9.40 -13.92
N GLU A 158 -29.25 10.17 -14.43
CA GLU A 158 -27.97 10.40 -13.75
C GLU A 158 -28.14 11.10 -12.38
N GLU A 159 -29.14 11.96 -12.23
CA GLU A 159 -29.40 12.68 -10.97
C GLU A 159 -29.88 11.71 -9.90
N ALA A 160 -30.86 10.85 -10.21
CA ALA A 160 -31.34 9.84 -9.28
C ALA A 160 -30.26 8.80 -8.97
N ALA A 161 -29.46 8.38 -9.97
CA ALA A 161 -28.35 7.47 -9.76
C ALA A 161 -27.30 8.06 -8.80
N SER A 162 -26.91 9.32 -9.03
CA SER A 162 -25.99 10.05 -8.16
C SER A 162 -26.55 10.21 -6.74
N ALA A 163 -27.82 10.56 -6.59
CA ALA A 163 -28.48 10.67 -5.29
C ALA A 163 -28.48 9.33 -4.52
N ALA A 164 -28.71 8.21 -5.21
CA ALA A 164 -28.63 6.87 -4.62
C ALA A 164 -27.19 6.53 -4.19
N LEU A 165 -26.17 6.88 -4.99
CA LEU A 165 -24.75 6.71 -4.64
C LEU A 165 -24.34 7.53 -3.41
N HIS A 166 -24.85 8.76 -3.28
CA HIS A 166 -24.58 9.60 -2.11
C HIS A 166 -25.14 8.96 -0.83
N ARG A 167 -26.41 8.51 -0.86
CA ARG A 167 -27.02 7.79 0.27
C ARG A 167 -26.30 6.47 0.57
N TRP A 168 -25.85 5.77 -0.46
CA TRP A 168 -25.04 4.55 -0.31
C TRP A 168 -23.76 4.86 0.46
N ALA A 169 -23.01 5.89 0.04
CA ALA A 169 -21.76 6.30 0.69
C ALA A 169 -21.97 6.71 2.15
N GLU A 170 -22.99 7.52 2.44
CA GLU A 170 -23.32 7.95 3.81
C GLU A 170 -23.55 6.77 4.77
N LEU A 171 -24.21 5.71 4.28
CA LEU A 171 -24.44 4.51 5.07
C LEU A 171 -23.19 3.62 5.11
N ALA A 172 -22.49 3.48 3.99
CA ALA A 172 -21.30 2.66 3.84
C ALA A 172 -20.19 3.10 4.79
N TRP A 173 -19.97 4.42 4.92
CA TRP A 173 -18.92 4.96 5.80
C TRP A 173 -19.12 4.61 7.28
N ARG A 174 -20.35 4.32 7.71
CA ARG A 174 -20.63 3.91 9.09
C ARG A 174 -20.27 2.45 9.37
N ARG A 175 -19.99 1.65 8.34
CA ARG A 175 -19.61 0.24 8.44
C ARG A 175 -18.07 0.11 8.45
N PRO A 176 -17.50 -0.82 9.24
CA PRO A 176 -16.06 -1.07 9.24
C PRO A 176 -15.50 -1.55 7.89
N ARG A 177 -16.33 -2.23 7.09
CA ARG A 177 -15.97 -2.76 5.77
C ARG A 177 -17.22 -2.73 4.87
N PRO A 178 -17.44 -1.65 4.10
CA PRO A 178 -18.63 -1.52 3.26
C PRO A 178 -18.60 -2.53 2.11
N ASP A 179 -19.74 -3.05 1.66
CA ASP A 179 -19.79 -4.00 0.54
C ASP A 179 -19.73 -3.29 -0.82
N VAL A 180 -18.56 -2.73 -1.14
CA VAL A 180 -18.34 -2.00 -2.40
C VAL A 180 -18.38 -2.92 -3.63
N ALA A 181 -18.11 -4.23 -3.46
CA ALA A 181 -18.15 -5.18 -4.57
C ALA A 181 -19.57 -5.32 -5.14
N THR A 182 -20.58 -5.37 -4.27
CA THR A 182 -21.98 -5.35 -4.72
C THR A 182 -22.32 -4.08 -5.50
N LEU A 183 -21.79 -2.92 -5.11
CA LEU A 183 -22.05 -1.67 -5.86
C LEU A 183 -21.30 -1.63 -7.20
N ALA A 184 -20.01 -1.97 -7.20
CA ALA A 184 -19.16 -1.89 -8.38
C ALA A 184 -19.47 -2.96 -9.43
N ALA A 185 -20.18 -4.03 -9.04
CA ALA A 185 -20.69 -5.05 -9.95
C ALA A 185 -21.92 -4.62 -10.78
N CYS A 186 -22.48 -3.44 -10.51
CA CYS A 186 -23.56 -2.83 -11.29
C CYS A 186 -23.01 -2.21 -12.59
N ARG A 187 -23.43 -2.74 -13.74
CA ARG A 187 -22.86 -2.36 -15.06
C ARG A 187 -23.11 -0.90 -15.42
N HIS A 188 -24.32 -0.40 -15.20
CA HIS A 188 -24.68 0.98 -15.58
C HIS A 188 -24.14 2.00 -14.57
N VAL A 189 -23.88 1.56 -13.34
CA VAL A 189 -23.23 2.36 -12.30
C VAL A 189 -21.71 2.46 -12.50
N ALA A 190 -21.06 1.44 -13.06
CA ALA A 190 -19.60 1.40 -13.21
C ALA A 190 -18.99 2.65 -13.91
N PRO A 191 -19.56 3.18 -15.02
CA PRO A 191 -19.10 4.45 -15.60
C PRO A 191 -19.16 5.65 -14.64
N LEU A 192 -20.22 5.74 -13.83
CA LEU A 192 -20.36 6.80 -12.83
C LEU A 192 -19.29 6.69 -11.73
N LEU A 193 -18.99 5.47 -11.29
CA LEU A 193 -17.93 5.21 -10.30
C LEU A 193 -16.54 5.58 -10.85
N VAL A 194 -16.26 5.21 -12.09
CA VAL A 194 -15.01 5.58 -12.78
C VAL A 194 -14.90 7.11 -12.91
N ALA A 195 -16.02 7.80 -13.11
CA ALA A 195 -16.07 9.26 -13.14
C ALA A 195 -16.02 9.92 -11.74
N GLY A 196 -15.94 9.13 -10.65
CA GLY A 196 -15.84 9.63 -9.29
C GLY A 196 -17.17 10.06 -8.66
N ALA A 197 -18.30 9.53 -9.13
CA ALA A 197 -19.63 9.86 -8.59
C ALA A 197 -19.87 9.34 -7.16
N LEU A 198 -19.04 8.40 -6.67
CA LEU A 198 -19.13 7.90 -5.30
C LEU A 198 -18.42 8.87 -4.32
N PRO A 199 -19.15 9.50 -3.39
CA PRO A 199 -18.55 10.48 -2.49
C PRO A 199 -17.55 9.86 -1.52
N ALA A 200 -16.34 10.42 -1.49
CA ALA A 200 -15.30 10.12 -0.51
C ALA A 200 -14.72 11.43 0.06
N PRO A 201 -14.15 11.42 1.28
CA PRO A 201 -13.42 12.58 1.77
C PRO A 201 -12.31 12.98 0.80
N ARG A 202 -12.08 14.28 0.64
CA ARG A 202 -11.07 14.80 -0.29
C ARG A 202 -9.69 14.25 0.06
N GLY A 203 -8.97 13.72 -0.93
CA GLY A 203 -7.62 13.16 -0.77
C GLY A 203 -7.60 11.72 -0.25
N TRP A 204 -8.67 11.26 0.39
CA TRP A 204 -8.72 9.95 1.04
C TRP A 204 -8.38 8.75 0.14
N PRO A 205 -8.83 8.65 -1.12
CA PRO A 205 -8.48 7.49 -1.96
C PRO A 205 -6.97 7.34 -2.16
N ARG A 206 -6.27 8.46 -2.36
CA ARG A 206 -4.82 8.50 -2.51
C ARG A 206 -4.13 8.18 -1.18
N ASP A 207 -4.52 8.85 -0.10
CA ASP A 207 -3.97 8.60 1.24
C ASP A 207 -4.13 7.13 1.66
N CYS A 208 -5.27 6.52 1.30
CA CYS A 208 -5.52 5.11 1.54
C CYS A 208 -4.58 4.19 0.75
N ALA A 209 -4.37 4.47 -0.54
CA ALA A 209 -3.45 3.70 -1.37
C ALA A 209 -2.00 3.82 -0.86
N ASP A 210 -1.54 5.05 -0.61
CA ASP A 210 -0.18 5.36 -0.15
C ASP A 210 0.13 4.68 1.20
N ALA A 211 -0.80 4.74 2.16
CA ALA A 211 -0.64 4.11 3.46
C ALA A 211 -0.59 2.57 3.37
N LEU A 212 -1.39 1.95 2.50
CA LEU A 212 -1.35 0.50 2.31
C LEU A 212 -0.09 0.05 1.58
N ILE A 213 0.41 0.84 0.62
CA ILE A 213 1.71 0.59 -0.03
C ILE A 213 2.84 0.64 1.00
N ALA A 214 2.85 1.65 1.88
CA ALA A 214 3.83 1.75 2.95
C ALA A 214 3.75 0.53 3.90
N ALA A 215 2.54 0.08 4.25
CA ALA A 215 2.34 -1.11 5.07
C ALA A 215 2.84 -2.39 4.37
N LEU A 216 2.59 -2.55 3.06
CA LEU A 216 3.09 -3.66 2.26
C LEU A 216 4.63 -3.70 2.23
N HIS A 217 5.28 -2.55 2.01
CA HIS A 217 6.74 -2.47 2.05
C HIS A 217 7.32 -2.79 3.42
N THR A 218 6.62 -2.38 4.49
CA THR A 218 7.03 -2.67 5.86
C THR A 218 6.96 -4.18 6.14
N ARG A 219 5.88 -4.83 5.70
CA ARG A 219 5.65 -6.26 5.95
C ARG A 219 6.50 -7.17 5.07
N TYR A 220 6.41 -7.01 3.76
CA TYR A 220 7.07 -7.87 2.78
C TYR A 220 8.44 -7.32 2.42
N ARG A 221 9.11 -6.72 3.40
CA ARG A 221 10.46 -6.19 3.23
C ARG A 221 11.32 -7.30 2.62
N PRO A 222 11.78 -7.17 1.36
CA PRO A 222 12.71 -8.14 0.83
C PRO A 222 13.92 -8.14 1.76
N ALA A 223 14.41 -9.33 2.12
CA ALA A 223 15.70 -9.42 2.77
C ALA A 223 16.69 -8.64 1.89
N PRO A 224 17.47 -7.71 2.44
CA PRO A 224 18.41 -6.95 1.64
C PRO A 224 19.26 -7.96 0.88
N ALA A 225 19.19 -7.91 -0.46
CA ALA A 225 20.09 -8.70 -1.28
C ALA A 225 21.49 -8.36 -0.76
N GLN A 226 22.23 -9.37 -0.29
CA GLN A 226 23.57 -9.19 0.25
C GLN A 226 24.48 -8.74 -0.89
N ARG A 227 24.40 -7.46 -1.24
CA ARG A 227 25.34 -6.78 -2.13
C ARG A 227 26.60 -6.58 -1.33
N ASP A 228 27.77 -6.80 -1.91
CA ASP A 228 28.98 -6.32 -1.29
C ASP A 228 28.97 -4.78 -1.26
N TRP A 229 29.86 -4.17 -0.47
CA TRP A 229 29.96 -2.71 -0.38
C TRP A 229 30.12 -2.02 -1.74
N PRO A 230 30.99 -2.50 -2.66
CA PRO A 230 31.11 -1.92 -3.99
C PRO A 230 29.78 -1.95 -4.77
N GLY A 231 29.07 -3.08 -4.77
CA GLY A 231 27.80 -3.21 -5.46
C GLY A 231 26.69 -2.33 -4.87
N LEU A 232 26.65 -2.19 -3.54
CA LEU A 232 25.69 -1.31 -2.86
C LEU A 232 25.92 0.16 -3.24
N LEU A 233 27.16 0.65 -3.15
CA LEU A 233 27.49 2.04 -3.40
C LEU A 233 27.36 2.42 -4.89
N ALA A 234 27.78 1.53 -5.79
CA ALA A 234 27.64 1.74 -7.23
C ALA A 234 26.17 1.84 -7.64
N GLU A 235 25.29 1.01 -7.06
CA GLU A 235 23.86 1.06 -7.36
C GLU A 235 23.21 2.35 -6.88
N VAL A 236 23.60 2.84 -5.70
CA VAL A 236 23.14 4.16 -5.20
C VAL A 236 23.54 5.27 -6.17
N LEU A 237 24.80 5.32 -6.59
CA LEU A 237 25.26 6.34 -7.55
C LEU A 237 24.53 6.24 -8.89
N ARG A 238 24.30 5.01 -9.39
CA ARG A 238 23.54 4.77 -10.62
C ARG A 238 22.13 5.32 -10.52
N LEU A 239 21.41 5.05 -9.42
CA LEU A 239 20.05 5.54 -9.21
C LEU A 239 19.98 7.07 -9.02
N ARG A 240 21.06 7.69 -8.52
CA ARG A 240 21.21 9.16 -8.48
C ARG A 240 21.47 9.78 -9.86
N GLY A 241 21.77 8.97 -10.88
CA GLY A 241 22.22 9.46 -12.19
C GLY A 241 23.68 9.95 -12.18
N GLU A 242 24.45 9.60 -11.16
CA GLU A 242 25.86 9.95 -10.99
C GLU A 242 26.74 8.74 -11.34
N GLU A 243 26.65 8.26 -12.59
CA GLU A 243 27.49 7.16 -13.07
C GLU A 243 28.96 7.61 -13.15
N GLY A 244 29.67 7.45 -12.03
CA GLY A 244 31.07 7.78 -11.86
C GLY A 244 31.78 6.76 -10.97
N PRO A 245 33.12 6.73 -10.99
CA PRO A 245 33.88 5.88 -10.08
C PRO A 245 33.60 6.28 -8.63
N LEU A 246 33.53 5.30 -7.75
CA LEU A 246 33.48 5.55 -6.31
C LEU A 246 34.68 6.40 -5.88
N PRO A 247 34.52 7.29 -4.88
CA PRO A 247 35.64 7.88 -4.17
C PRO A 247 36.71 6.85 -3.83
N ALA A 248 37.97 7.25 -3.94
CA ALA A 248 39.08 6.35 -3.68
C ALA A 248 38.98 5.76 -2.25
N PRO A 249 39.29 4.46 -2.07
CA PRO A 249 39.38 3.85 -0.74
C PRO A 249 40.31 4.58 0.22
N ALA A 250 39.95 4.59 1.50
CA ALA A 250 40.84 5.03 2.57
C ALA A 250 42.00 4.04 2.67
N THR A 251 43.22 4.55 2.89
CA THR A 251 44.36 3.66 3.18
C THR A 251 44.27 3.17 4.63
N PRO A 252 44.82 1.99 4.95
CA PRO A 252 44.91 1.52 6.35
C PRO A 252 45.63 2.52 7.27
N GLY A 253 46.61 3.26 6.75
CA GLY A 253 47.30 4.32 7.48
C GLY A 253 46.39 5.50 7.79
N ALA A 254 45.61 5.99 6.82
CA ALA A 254 44.64 7.06 7.02
C ALA A 254 43.57 6.68 8.07
N LEU A 255 43.15 5.42 8.11
CA LEU A 255 42.23 4.92 9.14
C LEU A 255 42.87 4.90 10.53
N ALA A 256 44.12 4.43 10.64
CA ALA A 256 44.85 4.44 11.90
C ALA A 256 45.03 5.88 12.42
N ASP A 257 45.35 6.83 11.55
CA ASP A 257 45.48 8.26 11.89
C ASP A 257 44.14 8.85 12.34
N ALA A 258 43.04 8.47 11.69
CA ALA A 258 41.69 8.87 12.09
C ALA A 258 41.33 8.32 13.48
N GLU A 259 41.53 7.03 13.72
CA GLU A 259 41.27 6.39 15.03
C GLU A 259 42.13 7.00 16.15
N HIS A 260 43.39 7.31 15.85
CA HIS A 260 44.28 8.01 16.76
C HIS A 260 43.75 9.41 17.10
N ARG A 261 43.34 10.19 16.10
CA ARG A 261 42.76 11.53 16.28
C ARG A 261 41.44 11.51 17.05
N LEU A 262 40.62 10.48 16.85
CA LEU A 262 39.35 10.26 17.56
C LEU A 262 39.55 9.69 18.98
N GLY A 263 40.74 9.17 19.28
CA GLY A 263 41.07 8.54 20.56
C GLY A 263 40.39 7.19 20.81
N ARG A 264 39.89 6.54 19.76
CA ARG A 264 39.09 5.30 19.83
C ARG A 264 39.02 4.59 18.47
N PRO A 265 38.88 3.26 18.45
CA PRO A 265 38.72 2.53 17.20
C PRO A 265 37.36 2.81 16.55
N LEU A 266 37.33 2.74 15.22
CA LEU A 266 36.09 2.76 14.46
C LEU A 266 35.47 1.35 14.41
N PRO A 267 34.14 1.24 14.42
CA PRO A 267 33.43 -0.02 14.20
C PRO A 267 33.87 -0.72 12.92
N ALA A 268 33.93 -2.05 12.93
CA ALA A 268 34.40 -2.85 11.79
C ALA A 268 33.64 -2.56 10.48
N ASP A 269 32.31 -2.44 10.57
CA ASP A 269 31.42 -2.11 9.44
C ASP A 269 31.77 -0.73 8.83
N TYR A 270 32.08 0.26 9.67
CA TYR A 270 32.47 1.59 9.21
C TYR A 270 33.88 1.63 8.63
N ARG A 271 34.80 0.82 9.17
CA ARG A 271 36.14 0.63 8.58
C ARG A 271 36.04 0.02 7.19
N GLU A 272 35.19 -1.00 7.02
CA GLU A 272 34.98 -1.67 5.72
C GLU A 272 34.39 -0.71 4.69
N PHE A 273 33.42 0.12 5.08
CA PHE A 273 32.90 1.20 4.26
C PHE A 273 34.02 2.14 3.78
N LEU A 274 34.84 2.69 4.69
CA LEU A 274 35.92 3.60 4.33
C LEU A 274 37.04 2.92 3.50
N LEU A 275 37.34 1.65 3.76
CA LEU A 275 38.25 0.83 2.94
C LEU A 275 37.68 0.51 1.55
N THR A 276 36.38 0.73 1.34
CA THR A 276 35.76 0.60 0.02
C THR A 276 35.63 1.96 -0.66
N CYS A 277 35.31 3.00 0.10
CA CYS A 277 34.96 4.33 -0.39
C CYS A 277 35.23 5.38 0.71
N ASP A 278 36.24 6.23 0.54
CA ASP A 278 36.62 7.24 1.56
C ASP A 278 35.66 8.44 1.56
N GLY A 279 34.53 8.27 2.22
CA GLY A 279 33.41 9.20 2.18
C GLY A 279 32.47 8.93 1.01
N PHE A 280 31.34 9.63 0.95
CA PHE A 280 30.32 9.42 -0.08
C PHE A 280 29.66 10.75 -0.47
N PRO A 281 29.45 11.03 -1.76
CA PRO A 281 28.88 12.31 -2.19
C PRO A 281 27.45 12.50 -1.67
N ALA A 282 27.07 13.78 -1.48
CA ALA A 282 25.71 14.15 -1.13
C ALA A 282 24.75 13.93 -2.31
N ASP A 283 23.46 13.89 -2.00
CA ASP A 283 22.33 13.98 -2.92
C ASP A 283 21.26 14.89 -2.26
N VAL A 284 20.20 15.23 -2.99
CA VAL A 284 19.11 16.11 -2.55
C VAL A 284 18.55 15.72 -1.18
N VAL A 285 18.48 14.42 -0.88
CA VAL A 285 17.91 13.88 0.35
C VAL A 285 18.93 13.15 1.24
N PHE A 286 20.21 13.12 0.86
CA PHE A 286 21.24 12.38 1.59
C PHE A 286 22.50 13.22 1.78
N PRO A 287 23.01 13.40 3.02
CA PRO A 287 24.15 14.26 3.25
C PRO A 287 25.44 13.63 2.70
N ARG A 288 26.46 14.46 2.47
CA ARG A 288 27.80 13.97 2.13
C ARG A 288 28.33 13.19 3.33
N LEU A 289 28.78 11.96 3.13
CA LEU A 289 29.51 11.22 4.17
C LEU A 289 30.99 11.61 4.14
N LEU A 290 31.55 11.85 5.31
CA LEU A 290 32.92 12.29 5.52
C LEU A 290 33.90 11.13 5.34
N GLY A 291 35.04 11.42 4.71
CA GLY A 291 36.18 10.50 4.66
C GLY A 291 36.94 10.45 5.99
N ALA A 292 37.88 9.52 6.10
CA ALA A 292 38.68 9.26 7.30
C ALA A 292 39.42 10.51 7.82
N ALA A 293 39.92 11.36 6.92
CA ALA A 293 40.61 12.60 7.27
C ALA A 293 39.68 13.66 7.90
N ASP A 294 38.40 13.64 7.53
CA ASP A 294 37.42 14.68 7.87
C ASP A 294 36.59 14.33 9.13
N LEU A 295 36.75 13.13 9.68
CA LEU A 295 36.00 12.70 10.87
C LEU A 295 36.30 13.58 12.09
N VAL A 296 35.25 14.01 12.78
CA VAL A 296 35.32 14.89 13.94
C VAL A 296 34.63 14.25 15.16
N PRO A 297 35.26 14.25 16.34
CA PRO A 297 34.62 13.76 17.55
C PRO A 297 33.53 14.73 18.04
N THR A 298 32.36 14.18 18.38
CA THR A 298 31.23 14.91 18.98
C THR A 298 30.84 14.23 20.28
N GLY A 299 31.54 14.57 21.37
CA GLY A 299 31.35 13.96 22.69
C GLY A 299 31.60 12.43 22.66
N PRO A 300 30.59 11.59 22.97
CA PRO A 300 30.74 10.14 22.89
C PRO A 300 30.65 9.60 21.45
N ARG A 301 30.24 10.41 20.47
CA ARG A 301 30.02 10.01 19.07
C ARG A 301 31.05 10.64 18.13
N VAL A 302 30.98 10.26 16.86
CA VAL A 302 31.79 10.80 15.78
C VAL A 302 30.84 11.36 14.71
N ARG A 303 31.00 12.62 14.32
CA ARG A 303 30.28 13.18 13.18
C ARG A 303 30.82 12.55 11.90
N ILE A 304 29.91 12.01 11.07
CA ILE A 304 30.25 11.33 9.82
C ILE A 304 29.61 11.96 8.58
N SER A 305 28.92 13.10 8.70
CA SER A 305 28.32 13.80 7.56
C SER A 305 28.53 15.30 7.51
N GLU A 306 28.34 15.85 6.31
CA GLU A 306 28.19 17.28 6.02
C GLU A 306 26.97 17.52 5.11
N PRO A 307 26.02 18.41 5.48
CA PRO A 307 25.95 19.14 6.75
C PRO A 307 25.82 18.21 7.98
N GLU A 308 25.95 18.77 9.18
CA GLU A 308 25.83 18.01 10.41
C GLU A 308 24.42 17.41 10.51
N GLY A 309 24.36 16.09 10.66
CA GLY A 309 23.10 15.36 10.71
C GLY A 309 23.29 13.89 11.06
N VAL A 310 24.41 13.30 10.63
CA VAL A 310 24.71 11.88 10.87
C VAL A 310 25.91 11.72 11.82
N GLU A 311 25.68 10.97 12.89
CA GLU A 311 26.68 10.64 13.90
C GLU A 311 26.81 9.13 14.09
N LEU A 312 28.04 8.64 14.25
CA LEU A 312 28.37 7.26 14.57
C LEU A 312 28.66 7.12 16.06
N ASP A 313 28.05 6.15 16.72
CA ASP A 313 28.49 5.70 18.04
C ASP A 313 29.57 4.60 17.87
N PRO A 314 30.84 4.90 18.17
CA PRO A 314 31.94 3.97 17.99
C PRO A 314 31.91 2.79 18.97
N ALA A 315 31.17 2.89 20.08
CA ALA A 315 31.05 1.79 21.05
C ALA A 315 30.06 0.72 20.59
N THR A 316 28.99 1.13 19.90
CA THR A 316 27.90 0.23 19.48
C THR A 316 27.86 -0.03 17.98
N GLY A 317 28.51 0.81 17.18
CA GLY A 317 28.40 0.81 15.71
C GLY A 317 27.13 1.48 15.18
N ARG A 318 26.21 1.91 16.05
CA ARG A 318 24.94 2.51 15.63
C ARG A 318 25.15 3.88 15.00
N VAL A 319 24.33 4.19 14.01
CA VAL A 319 24.33 5.49 13.33
C VAL A 319 23.05 6.24 13.67
N PHE A 320 23.19 7.50 14.04
CA PHE A 320 22.11 8.41 14.42
C PHE A 320 21.98 9.47 13.34
N GLU A 321 20.84 9.49 12.68
CA GLU A 321 20.49 10.47 11.66
C GLU A 321 19.48 11.45 12.27
N HIS A 322 19.84 12.73 12.29
CA HIS A 322 19.04 13.80 12.84
C HIS A 322 18.43 14.60 11.69
N ASP A 323 17.12 14.49 11.55
CA ASP A 323 16.33 15.31 10.65
C ASP A 323 15.58 16.40 11.46
N PRO A 324 15.69 17.69 11.10
CA PRO A 324 15.01 18.78 11.82
C PRO A 324 13.48 18.66 11.86
N LEU A 325 12.88 17.99 10.88
CA LEU A 325 11.42 17.83 10.72
C LEU A 325 10.94 16.50 11.31
N PHE A 326 11.69 15.42 11.12
CA PHE A 326 11.25 14.06 11.47
C PHE A 326 11.88 13.52 12.77
N GLY A 327 12.84 14.23 13.36
CA GLY A 327 13.52 13.83 14.58
C GLY A 327 14.71 12.90 14.31
N THR A 328 15.00 11.99 15.25
CA THR A 328 16.19 11.12 15.18
C THR A 328 15.83 9.70 14.78
N THR A 329 16.40 9.24 13.67
CA THR A 329 16.37 7.84 13.24
C THR A 329 17.65 7.14 13.68
N VAL A 330 17.53 5.90 14.16
CA VAL A 330 18.68 5.09 14.61
C VAL A 330 18.83 3.86 13.72
N HIS A 331 19.97 3.77 13.06
CA HIS A 331 20.36 2.66 12.21
C HIS A 331 21.29 1.71 12.96
N SER A 332 21.23 0.41 12.64
CA SER A 332 22.08 -0.61 13.28
C SER A 332 23.56 -0.47 12.94
N GLY A 333 23.89 0.22 11.85
CA GLY A 333 25.24 0.43 11.33
C GLY A 333 25.23 1.38 10.13
N ILE A 334 26.41 1.67 9.59
CA ILE A 334 26.54 2.52 8.38
C ILE A 334 25.92 1.82 7.17
N ARG A 335 26.04 0.50 7.11
CA ARG A 335 25.44 -0.28 6.04
C ARG A 335 23.93 -0.13 6.00
N ALA A 336 23.29 -0.17 7.16
CA ALA A 336 21.84 0.01 7.28
C ALA A 336 21.39 1.41 6.81
N LEU A 337 22.17 2.45 7.10
CA LEU A 337 21.91 3.81 6.60
C LEU A 337 21.96 3.84 5.06
N VAL A 338 22.99 3.26 4.44
CA VAL A 338 23.16 3.26 2.97
C VAL A 338 22.11 2.40 2.28
N GLU A 339 21.78 1.23 2.84
CA GLU A 339 20.71 0.36 2.35
C GLU A 339 19.33 1.05 2.43
N GLU A 340 19.09 1.82 3.49
CA GLU A 340 17.88 2.62 3.63
C GLU A 340 17.80 3.74 2.58
N HIS A 341 18.92 4.42 2.30
CA HIS A 341 18.97 5.40 1.22
C HIS A 341 18.72 4.78 -0.16
N LEU A 342 19.33 3.62 -0.44
CA LEU A 342 19.08 2.87 -1.68
C LEU A 342 17.58 2.57 -1.84
N ARG A 343 16.92 2.14 -0.76
CA ARG A 343 15.48 1.85 -0.75
C ARG A 343 14.63 3.07 -1.11
N LEU A 344 14.99 4.25 -0.58
CA LEU A 344 14.28 5.50 -0.88
C LEU A 344 14.41 5.87 -2.36
N LEU A 345 15.59 5.68 -2.95
CA LEU A 345 15.81 5.89 -4.38
C LEU A 345 15.01 4.91 -5.25
N GLU A 346 15.00 3.62 -4.90
CA GLU A 346 14.21 2.60 -5.62
C GLU A 346 12.70 2.88 -5.56
N ALA A 347 12.22 3.44 -4.43
CA ALA A 347 10.82 3.81 -4.27
C ALA A 347 10.41 5.06 -5.06
N ALA A 348 11.32 6.03 -5.23
CA ALA A 348 11.07 7.25 -5.99
C ALA A 348 10.97 7.02 -7.51
N GLY A 349 11.49 5.90 -8.01
CA GLY A 349 11.61 5.61 -9.43
C GLY A 349 12.79 6.34 -10.09
N PRO A 350 13.19 5.96 -11.32
CA PRO A 350 14.29 6.64 -12.01
C PRO A 350 13.94 8.12 -12.23
N PRO A 351 14.92 9.04 -12.13
CA PRO A 351 14.67 10.45 -12.39
C PRO A 351 14.11 10.62 -13.79
N SER A 352 12.91 11.20 -13.89
CA SER A 352 12.31 11.62 -15.15
C SER A 352 13.33 12.49 -15.89
N GLY A 353 13.84 11.98 -17.01
CA GLY A 353 14.84 12.67 -17.81
C GLY A 353 14.39 14.10 -18.11
N ARG A 354 15.29 15.05 -17.85
CA ARG A 354 15.21 16.40 -18.41
C ARG A 354 15.29 16.26 -19.93
N GLU A 355 14.20 16.59 -20.63
CA GLU A 355 14.26 17.07 -22.02
C GLU A 355 14.80 18.49 -22.07
#